data_AF-A0A7Y0X9R8-F1
#
_entry.id   AF-A0A7Y0X9R8-F1
#
_cell.length_a   1.000
_cell.length_b   1.000
_cell.length_c   1.000
_cell.angle_alpha   90.00
_cell.angle_beta   90.00
_cell.angle_gamma   90.00
#
_symmetry.space_group_name_H-M   'P 1'
#
loop_
_entity.id
_entity.type
_entity.pdbx_description
1 polymer ?
#
loop_
_entity_poly.entity_id
_entity_poly.type
_entity_poly.pdbx_seq_one_letter_code
_entity_poly.pdbx_strand_id
1 'polypeptide(L)'
;MKSKWLLSFTGLSGLISVALGAFAAHGLKAKLAPYLLGVFETGVLYQFIHTLAVAFCAILLLLNLGQKAQKYFFIAAICFIIGIFCFSGSLYALALTGIKWFGPITPMGGFMFMIGWCLFFFAAFNIKEVSK
;
A
#
# COMPACT_ATOMS: atom_id res chain seq x y z
N MET A 1 13.91 15.16 4.22
CA MET A 1 13.69 14.14 5.29
C MET A 1 12.53 13.20 4.97
N LYS A 2 11.36 13.71 4.56
CA LYS A 2 10.16 12.91 4.25
C LYS A 2 10.40 11.78 3.23
N SER A 3 11.09 12.06 2.12
CA SER A 3 11.32 11.08 1.04
C SER A 3 12.22 9.90 1.46
N LYS A 4 13.23 10.13 2.30
CA LYS A 4 14.10 9.06 2.81
C LYS A 4 13.29 8.05 3.64
N TRP A 5 12.44 8.54 4.54
CA TRP A 5 11.58 7.69 5.37
C TRP A 5 10.60 6.87 4.51
N LEU A 6 9.98 7.50 3.49
CA LEU A 6 9.08 6.81 2.57
C LEU A 6 9.80 5.72 1.74
N LEU A 7 11.03 5.98 1.30
CA LEU A 7 11.85 4.97 0.62
C LEU A 7 12.23 3.81 1.55
N SER A 8 12.60 4.10 2.81
CA SER A 8 12.86 3.06 3.81
C SER A 8 11.62 2.21 4.07
N PHE A 9 10.44 2.83 4.23
CA PHE A 9 9.18 2.11 4.35
C PHE A 9 8.91 1.24 3.11
N THR A 10 9.13 1.79 1.91
CA THR A 10 8.95 1.06 0.64
C THR A 10 9.79 -0.21 0.62
N GLY A 11 11.08 -0.10 0.93
CA GLY A 11 11.99 -1.25 0.94
C GLY A 11 11.56 -2.32 1.94
N LEU A 12 11.20 -1.91 3.16
CA LEU A 12 10.73 -2.83 4.19
C LEU A 12 9.39 -3.49 3.83
N SER A 13 8.41 -2.70 3.38
CA SER A 13 7.10 -3.21 2.99
C SER A 13 7.18 -4.15 1.79
N GLY A 14 8.07 -3.86 0.83
CA GLY A 14 8.34 -4.72 -0.33
C GLY A 14 8.94 -6.06 0.10
N LEU A 15 9.95 -6.03 0.98
CA LEU A 15 10.54 -7.23 1.56
C LEU A 15 9.49 -8.09 2.27
N ILE A 16 8.65 -7.47 3.12
CA ILE A 16 7.57 -8.17 3.83
C ILE A 16 6.56 -8.77 2.83
N SER A 17 6.17 -8.03 1.80
CA SER A 17 5.23 -8.53 0.78
C SER A 17 5.76 -9.78 0.08
N VAL A 18 7.04 -9.79 -0.31
CA VAL A 18 7.68 -10.95 -0.93
C VAL A 18 7.73 -12.13 0.04
N ALA A 19 8.12 -11.88 1.30
CA ALA A 19 8.18 -12.92 2.32
C ALA A 19 6.80 -13.54 2.59
N LEU A 20 5.75 -12.73 2.73
CA LEU A 20 4.38 -13.20 2.93
C LEU A 20 3.84 -13.92 1.69
N GLY A 21 4.14 -13.46 0.48
CA GLY A 21 3.78 -14.15 -0.76
C GLY A 21 4.42 -15.53 -0.87
N ALA A 22 5.72 -15.63 -0.56
CA ALA A 22 6.42 -16.92 -0.51
C ALA A 22 5.83 -17.84 0.56
N PHE A 23 5.50 -17.30 1.74
CA PHE A 23 4.87 -18.03 2.83
C PHE A 23 3.46 -18.52 2.46
N ALA A 24 2.67 -17.74 1.72
CA ALA A 24 1.38 -18.19 1.21
C ALA A 24 1.53 -19.40 0.28
N ALA A 25 2.42 -19.28 -0.72
CA ALA A 25 2.59 -20.29 -1.76
C ALA A 25 3.18 -21.62 -1.25
N HIS A 26 4.09 -21.57 -0.27
CA HIS A 26 4.83 -22.76 0.19
C HIS A 26 4.41 -23.20 1.60
N GLY A 27 4.12 -22.25 2.51
CA GLY A 27 3.87 -22.51 3.92
C GLY A 27 2.39 -22.68 4.29
N LEU A 28 1.48 -21.99 3.58
CA LEU A 28 0.05 -21.95 3.90
C LEU A 28 -0.83 -22.75 2.94
N LYS A 29 -0.39 -23.00 1.71
CA LYS A 29 -1.19 -23.64 0.66
C LYS A 29 -1.86 -24.96 1.07
N ALA A 30 -1.16 -25.80 1.84
CA ALA A 30 -1.68 -27.08 2.33
C ALA A 30 -2.39 -26.98 3.70
N LYS A 31 -2.36 -25.81 4.35
CA LYS A 31 -2.88 -25.59 5.71
C LYS A 31 -4.17 -24.80 5.75
N LEU A 32 -4.36 -23.87 4.82
CA LEU A 32 -5.55 -23.02 4.75
C LEU A 32 -6.56 -23.57 3.74
N ALA A 33 -7.85 -23.40 4.07
CA ALA A 33 -8.91 -23.60 3.10
C ALA A 33 -8.72 -22.66 1.89
N PRO A 34 -9.10 -23.08 0.66
CA PRO A 34 -8.86 -22.28 -0.55
C PRO A 34 -9.34 -20.83 -0.46
N TYR A 35 -10.48 -20.60 0.18
CA TYR A 35 -11.00 -19.25 0.42
C TYR A 35 -10.06 -18.40 1.28
N LEU A 36 -9.57 -18.91 2.42
CA LEU A 36 -8.69 -18.16 3.32
C LEU A 36 -7.30 -17.94 2.71
N LEU A 37 -6.83 -18.89 1.90
CA LEU A 37 -5.61 -18.71 1.12
C LEU A 37 -5.77 -17.55 0.13
N GLY A 38 -6.88 -17.52 -0.63
CA GLY A 38 -7.16 -16.41 -1.55
C GLY A 38 -7.32 -15.05 -0.86
N VAL A 39 -7.87 -15.03 0.36
CA VAL A 39 -7.92 -13.83 1.21
C VAL A 39 -6.51 -13.35 1.56
N PHE A 40 -5.62 -14.26 1.97
CA PHE A 40 -4.23 -13.94 2.29
C PHE A 40 -3.49 -13.41 1.06
N GLU A 41 -3.62 -14.09 -0.08
CA GLU A 41 -3.01 -13.70 -1.36
C GLU A 41 -3.50 -12.32 -1.82
N THR A 42 -4.78 -12.00 -1.62
CA THR A 42 -5.34 -10.65 -1.88
C THR A 42 -4.66 -9.60 -1.00
N GLY A 43 -4.44 -9.91 0.28
CA GLY A 43 -3.69 -9.04 1.18
C GLY A 43 -2.27 -8.74 0.66
N VAL A 44 -1.56 -9.78 0.21
CA VAL A 44 -0.19 -9.67 -0.34
C VAL A 44 -0.19 -8.81 -1.60
N LEU A 45 -1.12 -9.08 -2.53
CA LEU A 45 -1.24 -8.33 -3.77
C LEU A 45 -1.47 -6.83 -3.51
N TYR A 46 -2.43 -6.51 -2.66
CA TYR A 46 -2.74 -5.11 -2.34
C TYR A 46 -1.60 -4.42 -1.57
N GLN A 47 -0.90 -5.13 -0.67
CA GLN A 47 0.29 -4.59 0.00
C GLN A 47 1.36 -4.24 -1.01
N PHE A 48 1.65 -5.14 -1.96
CA PHE A 48 2.71 -4.93 -2.94
C PHE A 48 2.37 -3.79 -3.90
N ILE A 49 1.16 -3.76 -4.46
CA ILE A 49 0.70 -2.68 -5.35
C ILE A 49 0.83 -1.31 -4.68
N HIS A 50 0.35 -1.18 -3.44
CA HIS A 50 0.37 0.10 -2.74
C HIS A 50 1.75 0.44 -2.17
N THR A 51 2.61 -0.55 -1.95
CA THR A 51 4.03 -0.32 -1.69
C THR A 51 4.71 0.33 -2.90
N LEU A 52 4.42 -0.14 -4.11
CA LEU A 52 4.92 0.51 -5.33
C LEU A 52 4.35 1.92 -5.50
N ALA A 53 3.08 2.15 -5.14
CA ALA A 53 2.50 3.49 -5.13
C ALA A 53 3.22 4.44 -4.15
N VAL A 54 3.59 3.96 -2.95
CA VAL A 54 4.43 4.70 -2.00
C VAL A 54 5.82 4.96 -2.59
N ALA A 55 6.41 3.99 -3.29
CA ALA A 55 7.69 4.16 -3.98
C ALA A 55 7.65 5.32 -4.98
N PHE A 56 6.62 5.35 -5.83
CA PHE A 56 6.42 6.42 -6.82
C PHE A 56 6.26 7.78 -6.14
N CYS A 57 5.42 7.88 -5.11
CA CYS A 57 5.28 9.12 -4.34
C CYS A 57 6.63 9.56 -3.75
N ALA A 58 7.39 8.64 -3.17
CA ALA A 58 8.68 8.93 -2.55
C ALA A 58 9.71 9.46 -3.56
N ILE A 59 9.77 8.85 -4.75
CA ILE A 59 10.65 9.27 -5.85
C ILE A 59 10.22 10.64 -6.39
N LEU A 60 8.92 10.85 -6.63
CA LEU A 60 8.40 12.13 -7.12
C LEU A 60 8.65 13.28 -6.13
N LEU A 61 8.65 12.99 -4.82
CA LEU A 61 9.03 13.94 -3.77
C LEU A 61 10.52 14.27 -3.73
N LEU A 62 11.39 13.59 -4.49
CA LEU A 62 12.78 13.99 -4.69
C LEU A 62 12.94 15.03 -5.82
N LEU A 63 11.93 15.18 -6.66
CA LEU A 63 11.94 16.15 -7.76
C LEU A 63 11.54 17.54 -7.26
N ASN A 64 12.00 18.59 -7.94
CA ASN A 64 11.65 19.97 -7.63
C ASN A 64 10.26 20.33 -8.19
N LEU A 65 9.22 19.69 -7.66
CA LEU A 65 7.83 19.95 -8.03
C LEU A 65 7.27 21.15 -7.25
N GLY A 66 6.22 21.78 -7.78
CA GLY A 66 5.52 22.84 -7.06
C GLY A 66 4.99 22.39 -5.69
N GLN A 67 4.89 23.31 -4.74
CA GLN A 67 4.53 23.00 -3.34
C GLN A 67 3.20 22.23 -3.20
N LYS A 68 2.20 22.53 -4.03
CA LYS A 68 0.91 21.82 -4.04
C LYS A 68 1.07 20.35 -4.43
N ALA A 69 1.79 20.07 -5.52
CA ALA A 69 2.04 18.69 -5.96
C ALA A 69 2.81 17.90 -4.90
N GLN A 70 3.86 18.49 -4.31
CA GLN A 70 4.60 17.85 -3.21
C GLN A 70 3.70 17.53 -2.01
N LYS A 71 2.83 18.46 -1.60
CA LYS A 71 1.88 18.24 -0.50
C LYS A 71 0.96 17.05 -0.79
N TYR A 72 0.38 16.99 -1.98
CA TYR A 72 -0.55 15.92 -2.34
C TYR A 72 0.14 14.55 -2.47
N PHE A 73 1.32 14.46 -3.09
CA PHE A 73 2.08 13.19 -3.12
C PHE A 73 2.44 12.69 -1.72
N PHE A 74 2.80 13.60 -0.81
CA PHE A 74 3.09 13.21 0.56
C PHE A 74 1.85 12.63 1.27
N ILE A 75 0.70 13.30 1.18
CA ILE A 75 -0.54 12.82 1.82
C ILE A 75 -1.00 11.51 1.15
N ALA A 76 -0.89 11.40 -0.19
CA ALA A 76 -1.18 10.16 -0.92
C ALA A 76 -0.37 8.98 -0.38
N ALA A 77 0.95 9.17 -0.17
CA ALA A 77 1.81 8.15 0.41
C ALA A 77 1.36 7.72 1.82
N ILE A 78 0.97 8.67 2.67
CA ILE A 78 0.44 8.35 4.02
C ILE A 78 -0.86 7.55 3.93
N CYS A 79 -1.79 7.93 3.04
CA CYS A 79 -3.02 7.18 2.81
C CYS A 79 -2.75 5.75 2.36
N PHE A 80 -1.80 5.53 1.45
CA PHE A 80 -1.39 4.18 1.05
C PHE A 80 -0.79 3.38 2.20
N ILE A 81 0.04 3.98 3.05
CA ILE A 81 0.62 3.31 4.23
C ILE A 81 -0.47 2.87 5.20
N ILE A 82 -1.40 3.76 5.55
CA ILE A 82 -2.54 3.43 6.43
C ILE A 82 -3.40 2.33 5.78
N GLY A 83 -3.67 2.46 4.48
CA GLY A 83 -4.38 1.45 3.72
C GLY A 83 -3.73 0.07 3.77
N ILE A 84 -2.39 -0.02 3.67
CA ILE A 84 -1.65 -1.28 3.79
C ILE A 84 -1.92 -1.95 5.15
N PHE A 85 -1.78 -1.20 6.24
CA PHE A 85 -1.99 -1.76 7.58
C PHE A 85 -3.45 -2.18 7.81
N CYS A 86 -4.41 -1.34 7.42
CA CYS A 86 -5.83 -1.60 7.67
C CYS A 86 -6.40 -2.64 6.71
N PHE A 87 -6.07 -2.59 5.42
CA PHE A 87 -6.58 -3.52 4.41
C PHE A 87 -5.78 -4.83 4.45
N SER A 88 -4.51 -4.81 4.06
CA SER A 88 -3.72 -6.05 3.96
C SER A 88 -3.49 -6.71 5.31
N GLY A 89 -3.19 -5.92 6.35
CA GLY A 89 -3.04 -6.43 7.71
C GLY A 89 -4.28 -7.15 8.24
N SER A 90 -5.49 -6.61 7.98
CA SER A 90 -6.74 -7.26 8.41
C SER A 90 -7.02 -8.55 7.62
N LEU A 91 -6.68 -8.61 6.33
CA LEU A 91 -6.80 -9.84 5.53
C LEU A 91 -5.83 -10.93 6.02
N TYR A 92 -4.60 -10.58 6.39
CA TYR A 92 -3.66 -11.53 6.99
C TYR A 92 -4.19 -12.06 8.32
N ALA A 93 -4.68 -11.17 9.19
CA ALA A 93 -5.25 -11.56 10.47
C ALA A 93 -6.47 -12.48 10.28
N LEU A 94 -7.39 -12.14 9.36
CA LEU A 94 -8.55 -12.97 9.01
C LEU A 94 -8.12 -14.36 8.51
N ALA A 95 -7.18 -14.42 7.58
CA ALA A 95 -6.73 -15.68 6.99
C ALA A 95 -6.03 -16.60 8.01
N LEU A 96 -5.23 -16.04 8.92
CA LEU A 96 -4.47 -16.82 9.90
C LEU A 96 -5.28 -17.20 11.16
N THR A 97 -6.25 -16.38 11.55
CA THR A 97 -7.02 -16.60 12.80
C THR A 97 -8.44 -17.11 12.55
N GLY A 98 -8.98 -16.93 11.34
CA GLY A 98 -10.39 -17.20 11.04
C GLY A 98 -11.37 -16.21 11.67
N ILE A 99 -10.91 -15.21 12.42
CA ILE A 99 -11.76 -14.25 13.15
C ILE A 99 -12.34 -13.23 12.16
N LYS A 100 -13.66 -13.32 11.91
CA LYS A 100 -14.38 -12.45 10.97
C LYS A 100 -14.51 -10.99 11.42
N TRP A 101 -14.22 -10.70 12.69
CA TRP A 101 -14.30 -9.34 13.25
C TRP A 101 -13.27 -8.36 12.65
N PHE A 102 -12.24 -8.85 11.96
CA PHE A 102 -11.34 -8.00 11.18
C PHE A 102 -11.99 -7.42 9.91
N GLY A 103 -13.13 -7.98 9.47
CA GLY A 103 -13.83 -7.59 8.25
C GLY A 103 -14.20 -6.10 8.13
N PRO A 104 -14.69 -5.40 9.17
CA PRO A 104 -15.02 -3.98 9.11
C PRO A 104 -13.80 -3.04 9.00
N ILE A 105 -12.60 -3.51 9.33
CA ILE A 105 -11.36 -2.72 9.20
C ILE A 105 -10.91 -2.67 7.74
N THR A 106 -11.19 -3.73 6.96
CA THR A 106 -10.83 -3.83 5.55
C THR A 106 -11.44 -2.71 4.68
N PRO A 107 -12.76 -2.38 4.75
CA PRO A 107 -13.34 -1.24 4.04
C PRO A 107 -12.65 0.10 4.32
N MET A 108 -12.23 0.33 5.56
CA MET A 108 -11.51 1.56 5.92
C MET A 108 -10.16 1.64 5.22
N GLY A 109 -9.42 0.52 5.15
CA GLY A 109 -8.17 0.46 4.40
C GLY A 109 -8.36 0.66 2.90
N GLY A 110 -9.40 0.05 2.31
CA GLY A 110 -9.77 0.26 0.91
C GLY A 110 -10.13 1.71 0.60
N PHE A 111 -10.85 2.37 1.52
CA PHE A 111 -11.16 3.79 1.42
C PHE A 111 -9.90 4.67 1.45
N MET A 112 -8.93 4.35 2.31
CA MET A 112 -7.64 5.03 2.33
C MET A 112 -6.87 4.85 1.02
N PHE A 113 -6.90 3.66 0.42
CA PHE A 113 -6.32 3.45 -0.91
C PHE A 113 -6.97 4.33 -1.99
N MET A 114 -8.30 4.41 -2.02
CA MET A 114 -9.01 5.28 -2.96
C MET A 114 -8.63 6.75 -2.79
N ILE A 115 -8.61 7.26 -1.54
CA ILE A 115 -8.15 8.63 -1.26
C ILE A 115 -6.70 8.83 -1.72
N GLY A 116 -5.82 7.87 -1.46
CA GLY A 116 -4.42 7.94 -1.89
C GLY A 116 -4.30 8.10 -3.40
N TRP A 117 -5.03 7.31 -4.19
CA TRP A 117 -5.03 7.42 -5.65
C TRP A 117 -5.66 8.73 -6.15
N CYS A 118 -6.76 9.21 -5.54
CA CYS A 118 -7.32 10.52 -5.86
C CYS A 118 -6.32 11.65 -5.60
N LEU A 119 -5.59 11.61 -4.48
CA LEU A 119 -4.57 12.60 -4.17
C LEU A 119 -3.36 12.51 -5.10
N PHE A 120 -2.96 11.29 -5.49
CA PHE A 120 -1.92 11.09 -6.51
C PHE A 120 -2.33 11.75 -7.84
N PHE A 121 -3.56 11.50 -8.28
CA PHE A 121 -4.15 12.15 -9.45
C PHE A 121 -4.07 13.68 -9.32
N PHE A 122 -4.60 14.27 -8.24
CA PHE A 122 -4.55 15.72 -8.05
C PHE A 122 -3.13 16.27 -7.97
N ALA A 123 -2.19 15.53 -7.38
CA ALA A 123 -0.78 15.91 -7.35
C ALA A 123 -0.23 16.05 -8.77
N ALA A 124 -0.50 15.07 -9.64
CA ALA A 124 -0.07 15.09 -11.04
C ALA A 124 -0.65 16.28 -11.81
N PHE A 125 -1.94 16.61 -11.65
CA PHE A 125 -2.55 17.80 -12.27
C PHE A 125 -1.91 19.12 -11.85
N ASN A 126 -1.21 19.15 -10.71
CA ASN A 126 -0.54 20.34 -10.19
C ASN A 126 0.95 20.40 -10.55
N ILE A 127 1.46 19.45 -11.34
CA ILE A 127 2.82 19.49 -11.87
C ILE A 127 2.83 20.46 -13.05
N LYS A 128 3.79 21.40 -13.06
CA LYS A 128 4.06 22.20 -14.26
C LYS A 128 4.99 21.40 -15.15
N GLU A 129 4.54 21.12 -16.38
CA GLU A 129 5.43 20.53 -17.38
C GLU A 129 6.56 21.52 -17.69
N VAL A 130 7.74 20.97 -17.96
CA VAL A 130 8.85 21.77 -18.47
C VAL A 130 8.46 22.18 -19.89
N SER A 131 8.07 23.44 -20.08
CA SER A 131 7.97 24.03 -21.41
C SER A 131 9.32 23.85 -22.08
N LYS A 132 9.33 23.15 -23.23
CA LYS A 132 10.46 23.26 -24.16
C LYS A 132 10.52 24.66 -24.75
#